data_AF-A0A6V8DBC5-F1
#
_entry.id   AF-A0A6V8DBC5-F1
#
_cell.length_a   1.000
_cell.length_b   1.000
_cell.length_c   1.000
_cell.angle_alpha   90.00
_cell.angle_beta   90.00
_cell.angle_gamma   90.00
#
_symmetry.space_group_name_H-M   'P 1'
#
loop_
_entity.id
_entity.type
_entity.pdbx_description
1 polymer ?
#
loop_
_entity_poly.entity_id
_entity_poly.type
_entity_poly.pdbx_seq_one_letter_code
_entity_poly.pdbx_strand_id
1 'polypeptide(L)'
;MLSVCSSMFIVTDVAEANTVVITEAVQVVDGGAASDQQSAVGSDSEGNVHLVWTRNGQHLWYSMLSPRGETMIDATQISNSGLHKIAHPDLVVDEDDTVHVVWADRAGQHSIMYSALQPFKAPRDGQATTDGAISSIDDTIISKRSQNRDWPAIDVDSQGALHVVWQDSYDPLDKFFAQPQIYYSMIEPDVTTGGTLTLFDDTLLTPIIGHKGHPDVVVDANDYVQIAWDDTRGGKVELVFVVDTSGSMYSEWADVCTVIYGGNFASGGYFRGIKPLLADANMSVYETIYGLGNTLPSVAQSGNCAAYYKGGQGPRNTALGTTDSDNSGGLRVLPETIYNGNT
;
A
#
# COMPACT_ATOMS: atom_id res chain seq x y z
N MET A 1 28.32 -16.11 57.74
CA MET A 1 27.55 -15.90 56.49
C MET A 1 26.07 -16.07 56.83
N LEU A 2 25.33 -14.97 56.91
CA LEU A 2 23.86 -15.03 56.97
C LEU A 2 23.34 -15.10 55.53
N SER A 3 22.53 -16.11 55.23
CA SER A 3 21.77 -16.20 53.99
C SER A 3 20.40 -15.57 54.24
N VAL A 4 20.08 -14.50 53.50
CA VAL A 4 18.76 -13.86 53.52
C VAL A 4 17.95 -14.50 52.40
N CYS A 5 16.97 -15.34 52.75
CA CYS A 5 15.94 -15.79 51.81
C CYS A 5 15.00 -14.62 51.53
N SER A 6 15.11 -14.03 50.34
CA SER A 6 14.14 -13.07 49.83
C SER A 6 12.92 -13.82 49.30
N SER A 7 11.77 -13.67 49.96
CA SER A 7 10.48 -14.13 49.46
C SER A 7 9.95 -13.14 48.43
N MET A 8 9.97 -13.53 47.16
CA MET A 8 9.33 -12.79 46.06
C MET A 8 7.81 -12.93 46.21
N PHE A 9 7.13 -11.84 46.59
CA PHE A 9 5.67 -11.74 46.47
C PHE A 9 5.35 -11.43 45.01
N ILE A 10 4.82 -12.41 44.28
CA ILE A 10 4.19 -12.16 42.99
C ILE A 10 2.78 -11.65 43.29
N VAL A 11 2.58 -10.34 43.23
CA VAL A 11 1.24 -9.77 43.11
C VAL A 11 0.83 -10.00 41.66
N THR A 12 0.00 -11.01 41.42
CA THR A 12 -0.73 -11.10 40.16
C THR A 12 -1.91 -10.15 40.27
N ASP A 13 -1.80 -8.97 39.66
CA ASP A 13 -2.99 -8.17 39.36
C ASP A 13 -3.80 -8.98 38.34
N VAL A 14 -4.84 -9.65 38.82
CA VAL A 14 -5.85 -10.23 37.95
C VAL A 14 -6.61 -9.04 37.41
N ALA A 15 -6.31 -8.61 36.18
CA ALA A 15 -7.14 -7.66 35.48
C ALA A 15 -8.57 -8.22 35.46
N GLU A 16 -9.49 -7.59 36.20
CA GLU A 16 -10.89 -7.94 36.07
C GLU A 16 -11.28 -7.66 34.62
N ALA A 17 -11.77 -8.68 33.93
CA ALA A 17 -12.30 -8.51 32.59
C ALA A 17 -13.46 -7.52 32.70
N ASN A 18 -13.24 -6.29 32.21
CA ASN A 18 -14.32 -5.33 32.00
C ASN A 18 -15.41 -6.07 31.21
N THR A 19 -16.61 -6.12 31.78
CA THR A 19 -17.78 -6.65 31.10
C THR A 19 -17.91 -5.94 29.77
N VAL A 20 -17.76 -6.67 28.65
CA VAL A 20 -18.03 -6.14 27.32
C VAL A 20 -19.51 -5.82 27.27
N VAL A 21 -19.86 -4.55 27.42
CA VAL A 21 -21.23 -4.08 27.21
C VAL A 21 -21.42 -4.04 25.71
N ILE A 22 -22.05 -5.08 25.16
CA ILE A 22 -22.53 -5.05 23.78
C ILE A 22 -23.72 -4.09 23.77
N THR A 23 -23.47 -2.83 23.44
CA THR A 23 -24.52 -1.87 23.14
C THR A 23 -25.08 -2.16 21.75
N GLU A 24 -26.28 -1.66 21.48
CA GLU A 24 -26.82 -1.65 20.11
C GLU A 24 -25.89 -0.85 19.19
N ALA A 25 -26.01 -1.06 17.88
CA ALA A 25 -25.22 -0.33 16.89
C ALA A 25 -25.45 1.19 17.06
N VAL A 26 -24.35 1.94 17.25
CA VAL A 26 -24.40 3.40 17.37
C VAL A 26 -24.30 4.00 15.98
N GLN A 27 -25.32 4.76 15.58
CA GLN A 27 -25.27 5.55 14.36
C GLN A 27 -24.46 6.82 14.62
N VAL A 28 -23.33 6.97 13.94
CA VAL A 28 -22.45 8.15 14.06
C VAL A 28 -23.05 9.37 13.36
N VAL A 29 -23.55 9.18 12.13
CA VAL A 29 -24.13 10.26 11.33
C VAL A 29 -25.24 9.73 10.42
N ASP A 30 -26.25 10.56 10.15
CA ASP A 30 -27.19 10.36 9.05
C ASP A 30 -26.82 11.31 7.89
N GLY A 31 -25.96 10.82 6.99
CA GLY A 31 -25.52 11.58 5.83
C GLY A 31 -26.62 11.85 4.80
N GLY A 32 -27.82 11.26 4.96
CA GLY A 32 -28.91 11.38 4.01
C GLY A 32 -28.51 10.93 2.60
N ALA A 33 -28.43 11.89 1.66
CA ALA A 33 -28.00 11.64 0.29
C ALA A 33 -26.47 11.72 0.09
N ALA A 34 -25.71 12.12 1.12
CA ALA A 34 -24.26 12.17 1.06
C ALA A 34 -23.67 10.75 1.09
N SER A 35 -22.55 10.59 0.39
CA SER A 35 -21.78 9.35 0.39
C SER A 35 -20.63 9.45 1.39
N ASP A 36 -20.84 8.95 2.60
CA ASP A 36 -19.81 8.83 3.65
C ASP A 36 -19.02 7.53 3.47
N GLN A 37 -17.70 7.62 3.34
CA GLN A 37 -16.81 6.50 3.01
C GLN A 37 -15.45 6.64 3.70
N GLN A 38 -14.71 5.53 3.80
CA GLN A 38 -13.29 5.50 4.22
C GLN A 38 -13.08 6.19 5.57
N SER A 39 -13.55 5.54 6.63
CA SER A 39 -13.44 6.06 8.00
C SER A 39 -12.19 5.53 8.71
N ALA A 40 -11.58 6.38 9.53
CA ALA A 40 -10.63 5.97 10.57
C ALA A 40 -11.18 6.33 11.95
N VAL A 41 -10.75 5.58 12.96
CA VAL A 41 -11.25 5.67 14.33
C VAL A 41 -10.11 5.52 15.33
N GLY A 42 -10.16 6.31 16.40
CA GLY A 42 -9.26 6.20 17.55
C GLY A 42 -9.95 6.62 18.83
N SER A 43 -9.25 6.54 19.94
CA SER A 43 -9.79 6.92 21.25
C SER A 43 -8.79 7.73 22.05
N ASP A 44 -9.29 8.73 22.79
CA ASP A 44 -8.50 9.51 23.75
C ASP A 44 -8.35 8.80 25.11
N SER A 45 -7.62 9.44 26.02
CA SER A 45 -7.36 8.96 27.38
C SER A 45 -8.63 8.84 28.25
N GLU A 46 -9.70 9.57 27.92
CA GLU A 46 -11.02 9.48 28.57
C GLU A 46 -11.89 8.36 27.97
N GLY A 47 -11.44 7.73 26.89
CA GLY A 47 -12.16 6.69 26.14
C GLY A 47 -13.23 7.25 25.20
N ASN A 48 -13.23 8.56 24.93
CA ASN A 48 -14.08 9.12 23.89
C ASN A 48 -13.58 8.62 22.53
N VAL A 49 -14.52 8.39 21.60
CA VAL A 49 -14.22 7.85 20.28
C VAL A 49 -14.13 9.00 19.28
N HIS A 50 -13.01 9.09 18.60
CA HIS A 50 -12.75 10.03 17.51
C HIS A 50 -12.95 9.32 16.19
N LEU A 51 -13.74 9.92 15.29
CA LEU A 51 -13.94 9.38 13.95
C LEU A 51 -13.63 10.45 12.92
N VAL A 52 -12.90 10.05 11.88
CA VAL A 52 -12.76 10.85 10.65
C VAL A 52 -13.24 10.04 9.46
N TRP A 53 -13.83 10.69 8.46
CA TRP A 53 -14.26 10.03 7.24
C TRP A 53 -14.31 11.00 6.07
N THR A 54 -14.36 10.44 4.86
CA THR A 54 -14.54 11.21 3.64
C THR A 54 -16.02 11.33 3.30
N ARG A 55 -16.46 12.53 2.91
CA ARG A 55 -17.82 12.76 2.40
C ARG A 55 -17.78 13.16 0.93
N ASN A 56 -18.51 12.41 0.11
CA ASN A 56 -18.59 12.56 -1.34
C ASN A 56 -17.21 12.49 -2.05
N GLY A 57 -16.19 11.93 -1.39
CA GLY A 57 -14.80 11.92 -1.86
C GLY A 57 -14.17 13.32 -2.00
N GLN A 58 -14.73 14.33 -1.33
CA GLN A 58 -14.29 15.72 -1.46
C GLN A 58 -13.69 16.24 -0.16
N HIS A 59 -14.43 16.16 0.94
CA HIS A 59 -14.01 16.79 2.20
C HIS A 59 -13.85 15.75 3.30
N LEU A 60 -12.98 16.08 4.25
CA LEU A 60 -12.77 15.30 5.46
C LEU A 60 -13.69 15.83 6.56
N TRP A 61 -14.33 14.90 7.26
CA TRP A 61 -15.28 15.16 8.33
C TRP A 61 -14.83 14.46 9.60
N TYR A 62 -15.18 15.04 10.74
CA TYR A 62 -14.85 14.59 12.08
C TYR A 62 -16.08 14.52 12.97
N SER A 63 -16.11 13.56 13.90
CA SER A 63 -17.06 13.51 15.01
C SER A 63 -16.39 12.93 16.26
N MET A 64 -16.90 13.34 17.42
CA MET A 64 -16.48 12.83 18.73
C MET A 64 -17.68 12.24 19.44
N LEU A 65 -17.54 11.01 19.94
CA LEU A 65 -18.55 10.33 20.75
C LEU A 65 -18.00 10.05 22.14
N SER A 66 -18.86 10.05 23.15
CA SER A 66 -18.48 9.60 24.50
C SER A 66 -18.20 8.10 24.51
N PRO A 67 -17.60 7.54 25.59
CA PRO A 67 -17.39 6.10 25.72
C PRO A 67 -18.69 5.28 25.67
N ARG A 68 -19.85 5.95 25.82
CA ARG A 68 -21.18 5.34 25.76
C ARG A 68 -21.85 5.50 24.38
N GLY A 69 -21.16 6.09 23.41
CA GLY A 69 -21.67 6.32 22.06
C GLY A 69 -22.58 7.55 21.94
N GLU A 70 -22.58 8.45 22.93
CA GLU A 70 -23.34 9.70 22.84
C GLU A 70 -22.55 10.74 22.04
N THR A 71 -23.18 11.40 21.07
CA THR A 71 -22.51 12.45 20.29
C THR A 71 -22.09 13.62 21.17
N MET A 72 -20.80 13.92 21.19
CA MET A 72 -20.20 15.07 21.87
C MET A 72 -19.90 16.20 20.89
N ILE A 73 -19.39 15.85 19.71
CA ILE A 73 -19.22 16.77 18.57
C ILE A 73 -19.86 16.10 17.37
N ASP A 74 -20.93 16.72 16.85
CA ASP A 74 -21.59 16.24 15.63
C ASP A 74 -20.71 16.50 14.41
N ALA A 75 -21.03 15.85 13.30
CA ALA A 75 -20.29 15.87 12.05
C ALA A 75 -19.82 17.29 11.68
N THR A 76 -18.51 17.50 11.74
CA THR A 76 -17.84 18.77 11.49
C THR A 76 -16.85 18.59 10.34
N GLN A 77 -16.94 19.41 9.30
CA GLN A 77 -15.93 19.42 8.25
C GLN A 77 -14.62 19.99 8.82
N ILE A 78 -13.51 19.29 8.58
CA ILE A 78 -12.17 19.65 9.09
C ILE A 78 -11.13 19.89 7.99
N SER A 79 -11.44 19.54 6.74
CA SER A 79 -10.59 19.95 5.61
C SER A 79 -10.95 21.37 5.18
N ASN A 80 -9.93 22.13 4.75
CA ASN A 80 -10.07 23.47 4.21
C ASN A 80 -11.05 23.57 3.03
N SER A 81 -11.50 24.79 2.75
CA SER A 81 -12.33 25.06 1.58
C SER A 81 -11.51 24.90 0.30
N GLY A 82 -12.05 24.22 -0.70
CA GLY A 82 -11.33 24.03 -1.96
C GLY A 82 -11.90 22.89 -2.81
N LEU A 83 -11.28 22.67 -3.96
CA LEU A 83 -11.54 21.49 -4.78
C LEU A 83 -10.57 20.41 -4.36
N HIS A 84 -11.10 19.39 -3.70
CA HIS A 84 -10.33 18.28 -3.16
C HIS A 84 -10.81 16.94 -3.71
N LYS A 85 -9.93 15.95 -3.68
CA LYS A 85 -10.25 14.54 -3.92
C LYS A 85 -9.63 13.71 -2.80
N ILE A 86 -10.23 13.80 -1.63
CA ILE A 86 -9.72 13.17 -0.41
C ILE A 86 -10.00 11.67 -0.42
N ALA A 87 -9.00 10.88 -0.03
CA ALA A 87 -9.11 9.45 0.13
C ALA A 87 -8.21 8.94 1.26
N HIS A 88 -8.60 7.79 1.82
CA HIS A 88 -7.86 7.01 2.81
C HIS A 88 -7.33 7.87 3.97
N PRO A 89 -8.22 8.51 4.74
CA PRO A 89 -7.79 9.15 5.96
C PRO A 89 -7.39 8.09 6.99
N ASP A 90 -6.42 8.44 7.82
CA ASP A 90 -6.01 7.69 8.99
C ASP A 90 -5.81 8.63 10.18
N LEU A 91 -5.95 8.13 11.40
CA LEU A 91 -5.82 8.94 12.61
C LEU A 91 -5.12 8.21 13.75
N VAL A 92 -4.42 8.99 14.57
CA VAL A 92 -3.89 8.56 15.86
C VAL A 92 -4.17 9.65 16.90
N VAL A 93 -4.31 9.26 18.17
CA VAL A 93 -4.48 10.20 19.30
C VAL A 93 -3.24 10.11 20.17
N ASP A 94 -2.59 11.25 20.43
CA ASP A 94 -1.38 11.31 21.26
C ASP A 94 -1.70 11.32 22.77
N GLU A 95 -0.65 11.34 23.60
CA GLU A 95 -0.78 11.35 25.07
C GLU A 95 -1.42 12.65 25.62
N ASP A 96 -1.46 13.73 24.83
CA ASP A 96 -2.07 15.01 25.17
C ASP A 96 -3.54 15.11 24.66
N ASP A 97 -4.12 14.00 24.21
CA ASP A 97 -5.44 13.89 23.60
C ASP A 97 -5.61 14.78 22.34
N THR A 98 -4.50 15.04 21.64
CA THR A 98 -4.49 15.66 20.32
C THR A 98 -4.72 14.57 19.26
N VAL A 99 -5.68 14.82 18.36
CA VAL A 99 -6.01 13.91 17.26
C VAL A 99 -5.20 14.32 16.05
N HIS A 100 -4.27 13.48 15.64
CA HIS A 100 -3.47 13.63 14.42
C HIS A 100 -4.16 12.91 13.28
N VAL A 101 -4.30 13.58 12.13
CA VAL A 101 -5.04 13.04 10.99
C VAL A 101 -4.20 13.20 9.73
N VAL A 102 -4.07 12.13 8.96
CA VAL A 102 -3.43 12.14 7.64
C VAL A 102 -4.42 11.68 6.57
N TRP A 103 -4.24 12.15 5.34
CA TRP A 103 -5.04 11.69 4.19
C TRP A 103 -4.32 11.94 2.87
N ALA A 104 -4.78 11.28 1.80
CA ALA A 104 -4.36 11.59 0.45
C ALA A 104 -5.33 12.60 -0.18
N ASP A 105 -4.82 13.72 -0.69
CA ASP A 105 -5.58 14.59 -1.59
C ASP A 105 -5.09 14.39 -3.02
N ARG A 106 -5.99 13.90 -3.87
CA ARG A 106 -5.72 13.57 -5.28
C ARG A 106 -6.16 14.68 -6.24
N ALA A 107 -6.44 15.89 -5.72
CA ALA A 107 -6.75 17.05 -6.54
C ALA A 107 -5.45 17.63 -7.17
N GLY A 108 -5.34 17.52 -8.49
CA GLY A 108 -4.18 18.04 -9.21
C GLY A 108 -2.94 17.17 -9.00
N GLN A 109 -1.90 17.71 -8.35
CA GLN A 109 -0.74 16.94 -7.90
C GLN A 109 -1.09 16.26 -6.59
N HIS A 110 -0.95 14.94 -6.52
CA HIS A 110 -1.33 14.18 -5.33
C HIS A 110 -0.43 14.58 -4.15
N SER A 111 -1.07 14.80 -3.00
CA SER A 111 -0.39 15.13 -1.76
C SER A 111 -0.78 14.20 -0.62
N ILE A 112 0.17 13.93 0.25
CA ILE A 112 -0.07 13.42 1.59
C ILE A 112 -0.22 14.64 2.49
N MET A 113 -1.36 14.73 3.15
CA MET A 113 -1.79 15.85 3.96
C MET A 113 -1.81 15.44 5.43
N TYR A 114 -1.75 16.44 6.30
CA TYR A 114 -1.75 16.30 7.75
C TYR A 114 -2.50 17.46 8.41
N SER A 115 -3.21 17.19 9.51
CA SER A 115 -3.79 18.19 10.41
C SER A 115 -3.81 17.66 11.84
N ALA A 116 -3.90 18.56 12.82
CA ALA A 116 -3.98 18.22 14.24
C ALA A 116 -5.16 18.90 14.91
N LEU A 117 -6.01 18.12 15.57
CA LEU A 117 -7.23 18.59 16.22
C LEU A 117 -7.08 18.48 17.75
N GLN A 118 -7.61 19.45 18.47
CA GLN A 118 -7.78 19.47 19.92
C GLN A 118 -9.27 19.63 20.25
N PRO A 119 -10.06 18.55 20.16
CA PRO A 119 -11.52 18.59 20.27
C PRO A 119 -12.02 19.14 21.61
N PHE A 120 -11.22 19.02 22.66
CA PHE A 120 -11.50 19.52 24.01
C PHE A 120 -11.57 21.05 24.11
N LYS A 121 -11.13 21.78 23.08
CA LYS A 121 -11.31 23.23 22.96
C LYS A 121 -12.75 23.62 22.57
N ALA A 122 -13.53 22.70 22.02
CA ALA A 122 -14.93 22.93 21.68
C ALA A 122 -15.87 22.71 22.89
N PRO A 123 -17.11 23.24 22.85
CA PRO A 123 -18.10 23.05 23.92
C PRO A 123 -18.49 21.60 24.21
N ARG A 124 -18.34 20.70 23.22
CA ARG A 124 -18.71 19.27 23.30
C ARG A 124 -20.16 19.03 23.77
N ASP A 125 -21.08 19.86 23.29
CA ASP A 125 -22.51 19.88 23.66
C ASP A 125 -23.40 19.03 22.74
N GLY A 126 -22.79 18.17 21.94
CA GLY A 126 -23.45 17.30 20.96
C GLY A 126 -23.85 18.00 19.67
N GLN A 127 -23.47 19.27 19.48
CA GLN A 127 -23.65 19.99 18.21
C GLN A 127 -22.39 19.94 17.35
N ALA A 128 -22.53 20.26 16.07
CA ALA A 128 -21.39 20.46 15.18
C ALA A 128 -20.62 21.72 15.58
N THR A 129 -19.31 21.71 15.37
CA THR A 129 -18.44 22.85 15.62
C THR A 129 -17.88 23.39 14.29
N THR A 130 -16.81 24.18 14.36
CA THR A 130 -16.06 24.65 13.19
C THR A 130 -14.64 24.11 13.23
N ASP A 131 -14.06 23.84 12.06
CA ASP A 131 -12.65 23.46 11.88
C ASP A 131 -11.69 24.31 12.74
N GLY A 132 -11.68 25.64 12.56
CA GLY A 132 -10.80 26.52 13.34
C GLY A 132 -11.06 26.61 14.85
N ALA A 133 -12.12 25.99 15.37
CA ALA A 133 -12.35 25.88 16.82
C ALA A 133 -11.62 24.68 17.44
N ILE A 134 -11.33 23.65 16.64
CA ILE A 134 -10.68 22.42 17.07
C ILE A 134 -9.30 22.25 16.46
N SER A 135 -9.01 22.82 15.30
CA SER A 135 -7.71 22.68 14.64
C SER A 135 -6.62 23.47 15.37
N SER A 136 -5.57 22.75 15.74
CA SER A 136 -4.33 23.28 16.35
C SER A 136 -3.22 23.44 15.30
N ILE A 137 -3.22 22.59 14.28
CA ILE A 137 -2.42 22.73 13.06
C ILE A 137 -3.39 22.59 11.90
N ASP A 138 -3.38 23.57 11.00
CA ASP A 138 -4.22 23.59 9.80
C ASP A 138 -3.66 22.65 8.71
N ASP A 139 -4.45 22.35 7.68
CA ASP A 139 -4.09 21.41 6.60
C ASP A 139 -2.69 21.69 6.04
N THR A 140 -1.77 20.79 6.36
CA THR A 140 -0.35 20.89 6.03
C THR A 140 0.03 19.80 5.04
N ILE A 141 0.82 20.16 4.03
CA ILE A 141 1.34 19.22 3.05
C ILE A 141 2.58 18.55 3.64
N ILE A 142 2.53 17.23 3.83
CA ILE A 142 3.71 16.41 4.17
C ILE A 142 4.53 16.17 2.92
N SER A 143 3.88 15.79 1.83
CA SER A 143 4.55 15.59 0.55
C SER A 143 3.62 15.82 -0.64
N LYS A 144 4.16 16.32 -1.75
CA LYS A 144 3.40 16.63 -2.97
C LYS A 144 4.24 16.47 -4.22
N ARG A 145 3.76 15.63 -5.16
CA ARG A 145 4.42 15.38 -6.47
C ARG A 145 3.37 15.09 -7.56
N SER A 146 3.81 14.96 -8.82
CA SER A 146 2.90 14.68 -9.94
C SER A 146 2.44 13.23 -10.03
N GLN A 147 3.12 12.31 -9.35
CA GLN A 147 2.83 10.88 -9.32
C GLN A 147 1.72 10.55 -8.32
N ASN A 148 1.28 9.29 -8.35
CA ASN A 148 0.25 8.78 -7.47
C ASN A 148 0.83 8.52 -6.06
N ARG A 149 0.37 9.29 -5.07
CA ARG A 149 0.61 9.06 -3.65
C ARG A 149 -0.73 8.76 -2.99
N ASP A 150 -0.79 7.75 -2.14
CA ASP A 150 -2.05 7.26 -1.57
C ASP A 150 -1.83 6.39 -0.34
N TRP A 151 -2.92 6.04 0.35
CA TRP A 151 -2.92 5.15 1.52
C TRP A 151 -1.90 5.57 2.59
N PRO A 152 -1.99 6.80 3.11
CA PRO A 152 -1.18 7.17 4.25
C PRO A 152 -1.64 6.39 5.50
N ALA A 153 -0.69 6.03 6.35
CA ALA A 153 -0.92 5.60 7.71
C ALA A 153 -0.02 6.40 8.66
N ILE A 154 -0.46 6.58 9.90
CA ILE A 154 0.21 7.41 10.89
C ILE A 154 0.26 6.72 12.25
N ASP A 155 1.38 6.88 12.95
CA ASP A 155 1.46 6.60 14.39
C ASP A 155 2.38 7.61 15.08
N VAL A 156 2.32 7.67 16.41
CA VAL A 156 3.05 8.64 17.24
C VAL A 156 4.01 7.94 18.20
N ASP A 157 5.22 8.47 18.35
CA ASP A 157 6.19 7.97 19.32
C ASP A 157 6.03 8.63 20.71
N SER A 158 6.75 8.11 21.71
CA SER A 158 6.68 8.64 23.09
C SER A 158 7.24 10.06 23.26
N GLN A 159 7.85 10.63 22.22
CA GLN A 159 8.32 12.02 22.19
C GLN A 159 7.33 12.96 21.45
N GLY A 160 6.21 12.44 20.94
CA GLY A 160 5.20 13.19 20.19
C GLY A 160 5.55 13.38 18.72
N ALA A 161 6.58 12.70 18.19
CA ALA A 161 6.89 12.73 16.78
C ALA A 161 6.02 11.72 16.02
N LEU A 162 5.56 12.14 14.84
CA LEU A 162 4.64 11.39 14.01
C LEU A 162 5.39 10.67 12.90
N HIS A 163 5.14 9.38 12.79
CA HIS A 163 5.65 8.48 11.78
C HIS A 163 4.59 8.29 10.71
N VAL A 164 4.84 8.81 9.50
CA VAL A 164 3.88 8.76 8.39
C VAL A 164 4.44 7.89 7.28
N VAL A 165 3.67 6.89 6.85
CA VAL A 165 4.00 6.02 5.71
C VAL A 165 2.94 6.14 4.64
N TRP A 166 3.29 5.95 3.36
CA TRP A 166 2.32 5.95 2.26
C TRP A 166 2.84 5.15 1.06
N GLN A 167 1.95 4.79 0.14
CA GLN A 167 2.34 4.24 -1.16
C GLN A 167 2.59 5.38 -2.16
N ASP A 168 3.64 5.27 -2.98
CA ASP A 168 3.97 6.25 -4.00
C ASP A 168 4.66 5.62 -5.23
N SER A 169 4.25 6.06 -6.42
CA SER A 169 4.84 5.68 -7.71
C SER A 169 6.00 6.60 -8.16
N TYR A 170 6.50 7.47 -7.28
CA TYR A 170 7.67 8.29 -7.56
C TYR A 170 8.92 7.43 -7.79
N ASP A 171 9.39 7.43 -9.04
CA ASP A 171 10.56 6.67 -9.48
C ASP A 171 11.39 7.51 -10.47
N PRO A 172 12.18 8.47 -9.97
CA PRO A 172 12.91 9.41 -10.83
C PRO A 172 13.99 8.75 -11.69
N LEU A 173 14.38 7.51 -11.36
CA LEU A 173 15.40 6.75 -12.08
C LEU A 173 14.82 5.64 -12.95
N ASP A 174 13.49 5.53 -13.02
CA ASP A 174 12.75 4.49 -13.76
C ASP A 174 13.24 3.06 -13.44
N LYS A 175 13.66 2.82 -12.19
CA LYS A 175 14.21 1.53 -11.75
C LYS A 175 13.12 0.51 -11.42
N PHE A 176 11.94 1.01 -11.07
CA PHE A 176 10.78 0.26 -10.61
C PHE A 176 9.62 0.37 -11.61
N PHE A 177 9.82 1.00 -12.77
CA PHE A 177 8.83 1.13 -13.84
C PHE A 177 7.53 1.77 -13.34
N ALA A 178 7.67 2.80 -12.50
CA ALA A 178 6.57 3.50 -11.83
C ALA A 178 5.63 2.58 -11.01
N GLN A 179 6.09 1.39 -10.63
CA GLN A 179 5.35 0.52 -9.71
C GLN A 179 5.32 1.16 -8.31
N PRO A 180 4.15 1.16 -7.63
CA PRO A 180 4.04 1.71 -6.28
C PRO A 180 5.06 1.12 -5.30
N GLN A 181 5.72 1.99 -4.54
CA GLN A 181 6.67 1.69 -3.47
C GLN A 181 6.19 2.29 -2.14
N ILE A 182 6.78 1.85 -1.03
CA ILE A 182 6.47 2.42 0.29
C ILE A 182 7.49 3.50 0.64
N TYR A 183 6.96 4.66 1.04
CA TYR A 183 7.74 5.79 1.54
C TYR A 183 7.39 6.09 2.98
N TYR A 184 8.31 6.77 3.65
CA TYR A 184 8.22 7.14 5.06
C TYR A 184 8.72 8.57 5.26
N SER A 185 8.08 9.29 6.19
CA SER A 185 8.51 10.58 6.72
C SER A 185 8.29 10.60 8.23
N MET A 186 9.10 11.39 8.93
CA MET A 186 8.91 11.66 10.35
C MET A 186 8.79 13.16 10.56
N ILE A 187 7.73 13.59 11.21
CA ILE A 187 7.46 15.00 11.48
C ILE A 187 7.22 15.22 12.96
N GLU A 188 7.57 16.39 13.47
CA GLU A 188 7.26 16.83 14.82
C GLU A 188 6.23 17.97 14.72
N PRO A 189 5.02 17.78 15.26
CA PRO A 189 4.02 18.83 15.28
C PRO A 189 4.38 19.92 16.30
N ASP A 190 4.27 21.18 15.90
CA ASP A 190 4.40 22.33 16.80
C ASP A 190 3.07 23.07 16.88
N VAL A 191 2.26 22.68 17.86
CA VAL A 191 0.96 23.28 18.15
C VAL A 191 1.05 24.74 18.61
N THR A 192 2.23 25.21 19.04
CA THR A 192 2.42 26.61 19.46
C THR A 192 2.52 27.52 18.26
N THR A 193 3.17 27.06 17.19
CA THR A 193 3.29 27.80 15.93
C THR A 193 2.22 27.43 14.90
N GLY A 194 1.48 26.34 15.14
CA GLY A 194 0.48 25.80 14.22
C GLY A 194 1.11 25.19 12.97
N GLY A 195 2.31 24.61 13.10
CA GLY A 195 3.08 24.05 11.99
C GLY A 195 3.71 22.70 12.31
N THR A 196 4.57 22.22 11.41
CA THR A 196 5.28 20.94 11.56
C THR A 196 6.75 21.11 11.21
N LEU A 197 7.63 20.45 11.95
CA LEU A 197 9.04 20.29 11.62
C LEU A 197 9.27 18.91 10.99
N THR A 198 9.87 18.83 9.80
CA THR A 198 10.27 17.55 9.20
C THR A 198 11.59 17.07 9.82
N LEU A 199 11.55 15.96 10.56
CA LEU A 199 12.72 15.32 11.16
C LEU A 199 13.42 14.39 10.15
N PHE A 200 12.63 13.60 9.42
CA PHE A 200 13.09 12.78 8.29
C PHE A 200 12.21 13.07 7.07
N ASP A 201 12.84 13.47 5.97
CA ASP A 201 12.15 13.72 4.69
C ASP A 201 11.78 12.40 4.00
N ASP A 202 10.96 12.49 2.94
CA ASP A 202 10.47 11.40 2.11
C ASP A 202 11.54 10.34 1.79
N THR A 203 11.51 9.23 2.51
CA THR A 203 12.49 8.15 2.40
C THR A 203 11.86 6.90 1.81
N LEU A 204 12.45 6.37 0.73
CA LEU A 204 12.03 5.12 0.10
C LEU A 204 12.44 3.91 0.96
N LEU A 205 11.46 3.11 1.40
CA LEU A 205 11.70 1.91 2.21
C LEU A 205 11.85 0.62 1.38
N THR A 206 11.26 0.56 0.19
CA THR A 206 11.23 -0.64 -0.64
C THR A 206 11.99 -0.45 -1.96
N PRO A 207 13.33 -0.47 -1.98
CA PRO A 207 14.11 -0.23 -3.20
C PRO A 207 14.20 -1.47 -4.11
N ILE A 208 13.09 -2.19 -4.31
CA ILE A 208 13.04 -3.46 -5.06
C ILE A 208 11.80 -3.47 -5.96
N ILE A 209 11.92 -4.07 -7.14
CA ILE A 209 10.83 -4.23 -8.11
C ILE A 209 9.67 -5.06 -7.52
N GLY A 210 8.46 -4.77 -7.96
CA GLY A 210 7.24 -5.44 -7.57
C GLY A 210 6.28 -4.46 -6.89
N HIS A 211 4.99 -4.75 -6.97
CA HIS A 211 3.97 -3.88 -6.41
C HIS A 211 4.04 -3.91 -4.88
N LYS A 212 3.98 -2.71 -4.28
CA LYS A 212 3.85 -2.50 -2.84
C LYS A 212 2.65 -1.61 -2.58
N GLY A 213 1.87 -1.86 -1.55
CA GLY A 213 0.72 -1.00 -1.29
C GLY A 213 0.19 -1.15 0.12
N HIS A 214 -0.79 -0.30 0.44
CA HIS A 214 -1.55 -0.35 1.70
C HIS A 214 -0.62 -0.48 2.92
N PRO A 215 0.37 0.42 3.09
CA PRO A 215 1.22 0.34 4.25
C PRO A 215 0.44 0.67 5.51
N ASP A 216 0.90 0.11 6.62
CA ASP A 216 0.43 0.42 7.96
C ASP A 216 1.66 0.56 8.87
N VAL A 217 1.57 1.42 9.87
CA VAL A 217 2.68 1.74 10.78
C VAL A 217 2.22 1.65 12.23
N VAL A 218 3.06 1.05 13.07
CA VAL A 218 2.89 1.07 14.52
C VAL A 218 4.23 1.38 15.20
N VAL A 219 4.19 2.05 16.33
CA VAL A 219 5.32 2.38 17.20
C VAL A 219 5.11 1.65 18.52
N ASP A 220 6.11 0.88 18.94
CA ASP A 220 6.04 0.17 20.21
C ASP A 220 6.42 1.06 21.40
N ALA A 221 6.23 0.54 22.62
CA ALA A 221 6.54 1.27 23.86
C ALA A 221 8.04 1.61 24.06
N ASN A 222 8.93 1.18 23.18
CA ASN A 222 10.36 1.56 23.17
C ASN A 222 10.70 2.45 21.95
N ASP A 223 9.70 3.05 21.30
CA ASP A 223 9.82 3.87 20.10
C ASP A 223 10.38 3.12 18.87
N TYR A 224 10.18 1.79 18.81
CA TYR A 224 10.51 1.05 17.60
C TYR A 224 9.36 1.09 16.59
N VAL A 225 9.62 1.73 15.46
CA VAL A 225 8.72 1.80 14.31
C VAL A 225 8.68 0.45 13.59
N GLN A 226 7.50 -0.14 13.46
CA GLN A 226 7.21 -1.32 12.63
C GLN A 226 6.29 -0.90 11.49
N ILE A 227 6.63 -1.31 10.27
CA ILE A 227 5.85 -0.98 9.08
C ILE A 227 5.55 -2.28 8.35
N ALA A 228 4.26 -2.51 8.06
CA ALA A 228 3.79 -3.61 7.25
C ALA A 228 3.19 -3.08 5.95
N TRP A 229 3.19 -3.89 4.89
CA TRP A 229 2.64 -3.50 3.59
C TRP A 229 2.31 -4.74 2.75
N ASP A 230 1.42 -4.56 1.78
CA ASP A 230 1.16 -5.55 0.74
C ASP A 230 2.36 -5.68 -0.19
N ASP A 231 2.80 -6.91 -0.47
CA ASP A 231 3.99 -7.16 -1.27
C ASP A 231 3.78 -8.29 -2.27
N THR A 232 4.21 -8.09 -3.51
CA THR A 232 4.22 -9.15 -4.53
C THR A 232 5.42 -10.09 -4.45
N ARG A 233 6.39 -9.86 -3.56
CA ARG A 233 7.50 -10.81 -3.31
C ARG A 233 6.94 -12.18 -2.92
N GLY A 234 7.58 -13.25 -3.40
CA GLY A 234 7.05 -14.61 -3.31
C GLY A 234 5.90 -14.91 -4.30
N GLY A 235 5.44 -13.90 -5.05
CA GLY A 235 4.42 -14.04 -6.06
C GLY A 235 4.84 -14.94 -7.22
N LYS A 236 3.83 -15.57 -7.83
CA LYS A 236 3.97 -16.46 -8.98
C LYS A 236 3.23 -15.83 -10.16
N VAL A 237 3.91 -15.62 -11.27
CA VAL A 237 3.33 -15.06 -12.50
C VAL A 237 3.49 -16.07 -13.62
N GLU A 238 2.42 -16.37 -14.35
CA GLU A 238 2.48 -17.19 -15.56
C GLU A 238 2.31 -16.32 -16.81
N LEU A 239 3.27 -16.43 -17.73
CA LEU A 239 3.29 -15.74 -19.01
C LEU A 239 3.11 -16.76 -20.13
N VAL A 240 2.03 -16.62 -20.90
CA VAL A 240 1.82 -17.45 -22.08
C VAL A 240 1.88 -16.56 -23.31
N PHE A 241 2.83 -16.86 -24.19
CA PHE A 241 2.98 -16.17 -25.47
C PHE A 241 2.46 -17.07 -26.58
N VAL A 242 1.72 -16.50 -27.51
CA VAL A 242 1.29 -17.17 -28.74
C VAL A 242 1.83 -16.34 -29.90
N VAL A 243 2.79 -16.90 -30.62
CA VAL A 243 3.61 -16.19 -31.61
C VAL A 243 3.41 -16.82 -32.98
N ASP A 244 3.22 -16.00 -34.00
CA ASP A 244 3.07 -16.45 -35.39
C ASP A 244 4.35 -17.11 -35.92
N THR A 245 4.21 -18.23 -36.65
CA THR A 245 5.33 -18.91 -37.32
C THR A 245 5.25 -18.81 -38.85
N SER A 246 4.35 -18.00 -39.41
CA SER A 246 4.16 -17.87 -40.87
C SER A 246 5.36 -17.24 -41.61
N GLY A 247 6.37 -16.77 -40.88
CA GLY A 247 7.57 -16.10 -41.41
C GLY A 247 7.51 -14.58 -41.33
N SER A 248 6.39 -14.01 -40.91
CA SER A 248 6.23 -12.56 -40.72
C SER A 248 6.99 -11.99 -39.52
N MET A 249 7.35 -12.85 -38.55
CA MET A 249 7.92 -12.48 -37.23
C MET A 249 9.34 -13.04 -36.97
N TYR A 250 10.17 -13.20 -38.01
CA TYR A 250 11.42 -13.97 -37.91
C TYR A 250 12.42 -13.42 -36.87
N SER A 251 12.72 -12.12 -36.89
CA SER A 251 13.59 -11.47 -35.89
C SER A 251 12.91 -11.36 -34.53
N GLU A 252 11.59 -11.17 -34.55
CA GLU A 252 10.75 -10.96 -33.37
C GLU A 252 10.72 -12.23 -32.50
N TRP A 253 10.88 -13.42 -33.08
CA TRP A 253 11.07 -14.67 -32.33
C TRP A 253 12.31 -14.63 -31.41
N ALA A 254 13.42 -14.07 -31.89
CA ALA A 254 14.60 -13.88 -31.05
C ALA A 254 14.32 -12.85 -29.94
N ASP A 255 13.61 -11.79 -30.28
CA ASP A 255 13.30 -10.71 -29.35
C ASP A 255 12.34 -11.14 -28.24
N VAL A 256 11.38 -12.03 -28.50
CA VAL A 256 10.53 -12.63 -27.45
C VAL A 256 11.40 -13.39 -26.42
N CYS A 257 12.38 -14.17 -26.87
CA CYS A 257 13.31 -14.84 -25.97
C CYS A 257 14.20 -13.84 -25.21
N THR A 258 14.61 -12.74 -25.85
CA THR A 258 15.35 -11.66 -25.18
C THR A 258 14.50 -10.98 -24.11
N VAL A 259 13.21 -10.72 -24.35
CA VAL A 259 12.27 -10.18 -23.36
C VAL A 259 12.15 -11.10 -22.15
N ILE A 260 12.07 -12.41 -22.35
CA ILE A 260 11.80 -13.33 -21.25
C ILE A 260 13.08 -13.72 -20.51
N TYR A 261 14.12 -14.09 -21.24
CA TYR A 261 15.34 -14.70 -20.69
C TYR A 261 16.54 -13.75 -20.61
N GLY A 262 16.47 -12.60 -21.29
CA GLY A 262 17.54 -11.61 -21.36
C GLY A 262 18.50 -11.82 -22.52
N GLY A 263 19.24 -10.78 -22.87
CA GLY A 263 20.23 -10.75 -23.95
C GLY A 263 20.13 -9.48 -24.80
N ASN A 264 20.58 -9.56 -26.04
CA ASN A 264 20.52 -8.44 -26.99
C ASN A 264 19.36 -8.61 -27.95
N PHE A 265 18.63 -7.53 -28.23
CA PHE A 265 17.61 -7.48 -29.26
C PHE A 265 18.24 -7.55 -30.67
N ALA A 266 17.48 -8.04 -31.64
CA ALA A 266 17.89 -8.08 -33.04
C ALA A 266 18.17 -6.68 -33.61
N SER A 267 17.41 -5.67 -33.16
CA SER A 267 17.62 -4.25 -33.48
C SER A 267 18.78 -3.59 -32.73
N GLY A 268 19.44 -4.33 -31.82
CA GLY A 268 20.42 -3.79 -30.88
C GLY A 268 19.77 -3.31 -29.57
N GLY A 269 20.62 -3.15 -28.54
CA GLY A 269 20.19 -2.86 -27.17
C GLY A 269 20.14 -4.13 -26.31
N TYR A 270 20.55 -4.00 -25.06
CA TYR A 270 20.57 -5.08 -24.09
C TYR A 270 19.35 -4.98 -23.17
N PHE A 271 18.71 -6.12 -22.90
CA PHE A 271 17.70 -6.25 -21.86
C PHE A 271 18.03 -7.42 -20.95
N ARG A 272 17.81 -7.23 -19.65
CA ARG A 272 18.11 -8.23 -18.62
C ARG A 272 17.19 -9.44 -18.68
N GLY A 273 16.00 -9.29 -19.26
CA GLY A 273 14.96 -10.32 -19.27
C GLY A 273 14.02 -10.22 -18.07
N ILE A 274 12.76 -10.55 -18.27
CA ILE A 274 11.72 -10.54 -17.22
C ILE A 274 12.02 -11.60 -16.15
N LYS A 275 12.42 -12.82 -16.53
CA LYS A 275 12.69 -13.88 -15.54
C LYS A 275 13.85 -13.51 -14.60
N PRO A 276 15.03 -13.06 -15.09
CA PRO A 276 16.12 -12.66 -14.19
C PRO A 276 15.80 -11.41 -13.37
N LEU A 277 15.04 -10.47 -13.94
CA LEU A 277 14.66 -9.23 -13.26
C LEU A 277 13.70 -9.49 -12.09
N LEU A 278 12.70 -10.36 -12.27
CA LEU A 278 11.75 -10.71 -11.22
C LEU A 278 12.32 -11.73 -10.22
N ALA A 279 13.29 -12.57 -10.62
CA ALA A 279 13.97 -13.47 -9.70
C ALA A 279 14.73 -12.72 -8.59
N ASP A 280 15.37 -11.58 -8.91
CA ASP A 280 16.01 -10.71 -7.91
C ASP A 280 15.01 -10.15 -6.88
N ALA A 281 13.77 -9.95 -7.31
CA ALA A 281 12.66 -9.54 -6.45
C ALA A 281 11.97 -10.73 -5.77
N ASN A 282 12.61 -11.90 -5.71
CA ASN A 282 12.04 -13.11 -5.12
C ASN A 282 10.66 -13.49 -5.70
N MET A 283 10.42 -13.21 -6.98
CA MET A 283 9.20 -13.59 -7.70
C MET A 283 9.51 -14.73 -8.68
N SER A 284 8.58 -15.68 -8.79
CA SER A 284 8.71 -16.81 -9.70
C SER A 284 7.93 -16.54 -10.99
N VAL A 285 8.63 -16.54 -12.11
CA VAL A 285 8.02 -16.42 -13.44
C VAL A 285 7.96 -17.79 -14.09
N TYR A 286 6.74 -18.19 -14.42
CA TYR A 286 6.39 -19.33 -15.25
C TYR A 286 6.12 -18.81 -16.66
N GLU A 287 6.58 -19.52 -17.66
CA GLU A 287 6.48 -19.10 -19.05
C GLU A 287 6.27 -20.29 -19.96
N THR A 288 5.43 -20.10 -20.97
CA THR A 288 5.40 -20.97 -22.15
C THR A 288 5.28 -20.11 -23.40
N ILE A 289 6.11 -20.39 -24.39
CA ILE A 289 6.07 -19.70 -25.68
C ILE A 289 5.57 -20.70 -26.72
N TYR A 290 4.36 -20.45 -27.22
CA TYR A 290 3.74 -21.24 -28.26
C TYR A 290 3.97 -20.61 -29.63
N GLY A 291 4.45 -21.40 -30.59
CA GLY A 291 4.42 -21.04 -32.01
C GLY A 291 3.16 -21.58 -32.66
N LEU A 292 2.38 -20.72 -33.30
CA LEU A 292 1.16 -21.09 -34.01
C LEU A 292 1.48 -21.95 -35.24
N GLY A 293 1.04 -23.21 -35.22
CA GLY A 293 1.25 -24.17 -36.29
C GLY A 293 2.06 -25.40 -35.84
N ASN A 294 2.47 -26.20 -36.81
CA ASN A 294 3.10 -27.50 -36.56
C ASN A 294 4.63 -27.43 -36.42
N THR A 295 5.24 -26.26 -36.58
CA THR A 295 6.69 -26.08 -36.60
C THR A 295 7.10 -24.78 -35.93
N LEU A 296 8.27 -24.78 -35.29
CA LEU A 296 8.92 -23.56 -34.80
C LEU A 296 9.99 -23.09 -35.80
N PRO A 297 10.22 -21.78 -35.94
CA PRO A 297 11.31 -21.26 -36.78
C PRO A 297 12.68 -21.71 -36.25
N SER A 298 13.68 -21.73 -37.12
CA SER A 298 15.05 -22.16 -36.76
C SER A 298 15.66 -21.31 -35.64
N VAL A 299 15.25 -20.04 -35.52
CA VAL A 299 15.65 -19.12 -34.44
C VAL A 299 15.29 -19.66 -33.05
N ALA A 300 14.24 -20.48 -32.92
CA ALA A 300 13.89 -21.12 -31.65
C ALA A 300 15.00 -22.03 -31.10
N GLN A 301 15.93 -22.47 -31.95
CA GLN A 301 17.05 -23.36 -31.61
C GLN A 301 18.38 -22.61 -31.46
N SER A 302 18.37 -21.28 -31.50
CA SER A 302 19.58 -20.46 -31.42
C SER A 302 19.46 -19.34 -30.37
N GLY A 303 20.60 -18.71 -30.06
CA GLY A 303 20.67 -17.58 -29.14
C GLY A 303 20.01 -17.86 -27.78
N ASN A 304 19.26 -16.87 -27.29
CA ASN A 304 18.58 -16.93 -25.98
C ASN A 304 17.43 -17.95 -25.94
N CYS A 305 16.94 -18.41 -27.10
CA CYS A 305 15.87 -19.40 -27.19
C CYS A 305 16.35 -20.84 -27.01
N ALA A 306 17.60 -21.13 -27.40
CA ALA A 306 18.10 -22.50 -27.58
C ALA A 306 17.95 -23.39 -26.34
N ALA A 307 18.25 -22.85 -25.15
CA ALA A 307 18.16 -23.59 -23.89
C ALA A 307 16.71 -23.99 -23.52
N TYR A 308 15.72 -23.32 -24.10
CA TYR A 308 14.30 -23.48 -23.77
C TYR A 308 13.53 -24.21 -24.87
N TYR A 309 14.17 -24.56 -25.98
CA TYR A 309 13.56 -25.34 -27.07
C TYR A 309 13.17 -26.74 -26.60
N LYS A 310 11.89 -27.10 -26.74
CA LYS A 310 11.38 -28.42 -26.35
C LYS A 310 11.21 -29.35 -27.54
N GLY A 311 12.07 -29.30 -28.55
CA GLY A 311 12.05 -30.30 -29.63
C GLY A 311 10.81 -30.26 -30.52
N GLY A 312 10.13 -29.11 -30.63
CA GLY A 312 8.88 -28.99 -31.38
C GLY A 312 7.69 -29.76 -30.77
N GLN A 313 7.75 -30.05 -29.46
CA GLN A 313 6.63 -30.69 -28.75
C GLN A 313 5.44 -29.74 -28.60
N GLY A 314 4.24 -30.30 -28.57
CA GLY A 314 2.99 -29.57 -28.34
C GLY A 314 2.80 -29.11 -26.87
N PRO A 315 1.60 -28.64 -26.52
CA PRO A 315 1.25 -28.26 -25.15
C PRO A 315 1.55 -29.37 -24.14
N ARG A 316 1.85 -28.97 -22.90
CA ARG A 316 2.09 -29.92 -21.80
C ARG A 316 0.77 -30.56 -21.35
N ASN A 317 0.86 -31.81 -20.90
CA ASN A 317 -0.26 -32.50 -20.24
C ASN A 317 -0.32 -32.21 -18.73
N THR A 318 0.66 -31.50 -18.18
CA THR A 318 0.70 -31.09 -16.77
C THR A 318 0.91 -29.59 -16.68
N ALA A 319 0.35 -28.98 -15.64
CA ALA A 319 0.64 -27.60 -15.28
C ALA A 319 2.13 -27.40 -14.96
N LEU A 320 2.56 -26.15 -15.01
CA LEU A 320 3.84 -25.69 -14.49
C LEU A 320 3.78 -25.61 -12.95
N GLY A 321 4.95 -25.57 -12.29
CA GLY A 321 5.06 -25.45 -10.84
C GLY A 321 4.79 -26.73 -10.06
N THR A 322 4.87 -27.90 -10.71
CA THR A 322 4.77 -29.22 -10.02
C THR A 322 5.95 -29.49 -9.09
N THR A 323 7.08 -28.81 -9.34
CA THR A 323 8.26 -28.74 -8.46
C THR A 323 8.79 -27.31 -8.48
N ASP A 324 9.61 -26.93 -7.50
CA ASP A 324 10.17 -25.56 -7.43
C ASP A 324 11.05 -25.20 -8.64
N SER A 325 11.64 -26.21 -9.30
CA SER A 325 12.41 -26.03 -10.55
C SER A 325 11.56 -26.06 -11.83
N ASP A 326 10.28 -26.45 -11.75
CA ASP A 326 9.37 -26.55 -12.90
C ASP A 326 8.78 -25.19 -13.26
N ASN A 327 9.65 -24.23 -13.51
CA ASN A 327 9.27 -22.84 -13.82
C ASN A 327 9.30 -22.52 -15.31
N SER A 328 9.47 -23.51 -16.19
CA SER A 328 9.57 -23.29 -17.65
C SER A 328 8.84 -24.34 -18.47
N GLY A 329 7.83 -23.89 -19.23
CA GLY A 329 7.19 -24.67 -20.28
C GLY A 329 8.05 -24.76 -21.53
N GLY A 330 8.89 -23.75 -21.75
CA GLY A 330 9.79 -23.62 -22.90
C GLY A 330 9.05 -23.28 -24.19
N LEU A 331 9.76 -23.41 -25.32
CA LEU A 331 9.23 -23.15 -26.66
C LEU A 331 8.57 -24.42 -27.20
N ARG A 332 7.29 -24.31 -27.56
CA ARG A 332 6.41 -25.41 -27.98
C ARG A 332 5.59 -25.04 -29.21
N VAL A 333 5.14 -26.03 -29.95
CA VAL A 333 4.17 -25.81 -31.04
C VAL A 333 2.75 -25.73 -30.47
N LEU A 334 1.90 -24.96 -31.12
CA LEU A 334 0.45 -24.97 -30.91
C LEU A 334 -0.19 -25.33 -32.26
N PRO A 335 -0.39 -26.64 -32.53
CA PRO A 335 -0.78 -27.18 -33.84
C PRO A 335 -2.13 -26.68 -34.36
N GLU A 336 -3.05 -26.38 -33.45
CA GLU A 336 -4.43 -26.03 -33.77
C GLU A 336 -4.65 -24.54 -33.55
N THR A 337 -4.87 -23.81 -34.63
CA THR A 337 -5.53 -22.50 -34.54
C THR A 337 -7.00 -22.77 -34.23
N ILE A 338 -7.46 -22.50 -33.00
CA ILE A 338 -8.91 -22.48 -32.73
C ILE A 338 -9.50 -21.33 -33.54
N TYR A 339 -10.05 -21.65 -34.71
CA TYR A 339 -10.88 -20.77 -35.49
C TYR A 339 -12.30 -21.35 -35.50
N ASN A 340 -13.22 -20.69 -34.81
CA ASN A 340 -14.64 -21.07 -34.80
C ASN A 340 -14.96 -22.50 -34.28
N GLY A 341 -14.25 -22.97 -33.25
CA GLY A 341 -14.65 -24.15 -32.48
C GLY A 341 -14.51 -25.50 -33.20
N ASN A 342 -13.71 -25.56 -34.28
CA ASN A 342 -13.30 -26.84 -34.87
C ASN A 342 -11.78 -26.98 -34.82
N THR A 343 -11.35 -28.13 -34.32
CA THR A 343 -10.02 -28.72 -34.49
C THR A 343 -9.85 -29.26 -35.90
#